data_AF-A0A4Y2IBW6-F1
#
_entry.id   AF-A0A4Y2IBW6-F1
#
_cell.length_a   1.000
_cell.length_b   1.000
_cell.length_c   1.000
_cell.angle_alpha   90.00
_cell.angle_beta   90.00
_cell.angle_gamma   90.00
#
_symmetry.space_group_name_H-M   'P 1'
#
loop_
_entity.id
_entity.type
_entity.pdbx_description
1 polymer ?
#
loop_
_entity_poly.entity_id
_entity_poly.type
_entity_poly.pdbx_seq_one_letter_code
_entity_poly.pdbx_strand_id
1 'polypeptide(L)'
;MTKLKKDEIESKKDVIKLKNKEFQIVECIGRGGFATVFKAIHGEESVAIKKISKEDAKWSKHEPFVKQEIDIHKKLDHPNIVKLHDVVMGNDAIYLILEFCEEGSLDDYLKNQAYCKEEDVYYIFKQIVDGVQYLHSDSIAKNHRVGYRECDDTCKEHHC
;
A
#
# COMPACT_ATOMS: atom_id res chain seq x y z
N MET A 1 25.64 -34.19 10.01
CA MET A 1 24.56 -33.75 9.10
C MET A 1 23.24 -33.91 9.84
N THR A 2 22.85 -32.89 10.58
CA THR A 2 21.66 -32.93 11.43
C THR A 2 20.72 -31.83 10.95
N LYS A 3 19.53 -32.27 10.53
CA LYS A 3 18.44 -31.48 10.00
C LYS A 3 18.00 -30.44 11.04
N LEU A 4 17.95 -29.16 10.65
CA LEU A 4 17.30 -28.12 11.46
C LEU A 4 15.79 -28.18 11.19
N LYS A 5 15.03 -28.26 12.29
CA LYS A 5 13.58 -28.43 12.33
C LYS A 5 12.85 -27.10 12.11
N LYS A 6 11.58 -27.22 11.73
CA LYS A 6 10.66 -26.22 11.22
C LYS A 6 9.94 -25.40 12.32
N ASP A 7 10.49 -25.36 13.53
CA ASP A 7 9.77 -24.90 14.74
C ASP A 7 10.58 -23.89 15.57
N GLU A 8 11.04 -22.80 14.96
CA GLU A 8 11.61 -21.63 15.68
C GLU A 8 10.98 -20.31 15.20
N ILE A 9 9.64 -20.25 15.20
CA ILE A 9 8.92 -18.96 15.19
C ILE A 9 8.37 -18.77 16.60
N GLU A 10 9.26 -18.57 17.58
CA GLU A 10 8.85 -18.22 18.94
C GLU A 10 9.89 -17.30 19.60
N SER A 11 9.50 -16.02 19.79
CA SER A 11 10.08 -15.05 20.74
C SER A 11 11.40 -14.30 20.42
N LYS A 12 11.51 -13.63 19.28
CA LYS A 12 12.33 -12.40 19.18
C LYS A 12 11.50 -11.29 18.54
N LYS A 13 11.34 -10.17 19.24
CA LYS A 13 10.80 -8.93 18.66
C LYS A 13 11.77 -8.49 17.57
N ASP A 14 11.41 -8.69 16.31
CA ASP A 14 12.24 -8.28 15.17
C ASP A 14 12.28 -6.74 15.11
N VAL A 15 13.43 -6.15 15.47
CA VAL A 15 13.65 -4.70 15.34
C VAL A 15 14.27 -4.42 13.98
N ILE A 16 13.62 -3.57 13.18
CA ILE A 16 14.19 -3.05 11.94
C ILE A 16 14.78 -1.66 12.22
N LYS A 17 16.05 -1.46 11.85
CA LYS A 17 16.70 -0.15 11.92
C LYS A 17 16.68 0.51 10.55
N LEU A 18 16.04 1.67 10.43
CA LEU A 18 15.90 2.43 9.17
C LEU A 18 16.27 3.89 9.41
N LYS A 19 17.27 4.42 8.70
CA LYS A 19 17.77 5.80 8.86
C LYS A 19 18.00 6.22 10.34
N ASN A 20 18.66 5.36 11.13
CA ASN A 20 18.90 5.57 12.56
C ASN A 20 17.64 5.59 13.46
N LYS A 21 16.47 5.24 12.94
CA LYS A 21 15.26 4.98 13.72
C LYS A 21 15.10 3.48 13.93
N GLU A 22 14.60 3.10 15.10
CA GLU A 22 14.27 1.72 15.42
C GLU A 22 12.75 1.53 15.36
N PHE A 23 12.34 0.46 14.68
CA PHE A 23 10.95 0.05 14.54
C PHE A 23 10.81 -1.37 15.09
N GLN A 24 10.02 -1.52 16.15
CA GLN A 24 9.73 -2.82 16.71
C GLN A 24 8.59 -3.45 15.89
N ILE A 25 8.89 -4.50 15.12
CA ILE A 25 7.86 -5.21 14.37
C ILE A 25 6.94 -5.95 15.36
N VAL A 26 5.64 -5.77 15.15
CA VAL A 26 4.60 -6.43 15.93
C VAL A 26 4.13 -7.66 15.18
N GLU A 27 3.66 -7.47 13.94
CA GLU A 27 3.10 -8.55 13.12
C GLU A 27 3.11 -8.19 11.64
N CYS A 28 2.93 -9.20 10.79
CA CYS A 28 2.72 -9.04 9.36
C CYS A 28 1.22 -8.88 9.08
N ILE A 29 0.79 -7.69 8.64
CA ILE A 29 -0.63 -7.37 8.40
C ILE A 29 -1.04 -7.52 6.93
N GLY A 30 -0.09 -7.70 6.01
CA GLY A 30 -0.43 -7.92 4.60
C GLY A 30 0.74 -8.49 3.79
N ARG A 31 0.43 -9.36 2.83
CA ARG A 31 1.40 -9.90 1.86
C ARG A 31 0.82 -9.83 0.46
N GLY A 32 1.52 -9.13 -0.43
CA GLY A 32 1.25 -9.10 -1.87
C GLY A 32 2.43 -9.66 -2.65
N GLY A 33 2.32 -9.68 -3.98
CA GLY A 33 3.37 -10.25 -4.85
C GLY A 33 4.74 -9.57 -4.71
N PHE A 34 4.77 -8.24 -4.56
CA PHE A 34 6.01 -7.45 -4.52
C PHE A 34 6.29 -6.81 -3.16
N ALA A 35 5.35 -6.89 -2.23
CA ALA A 35 5.42 -6.15 -0.98
C ALA A 35 4.84 -6.92 0.20
N THR A 36 5.46 -6.75 1.36
CA THR A 36 4.96 -7.20 2.65
C THR A 36 4.74 -5.99 3.53
N VAL A 37 3.61 -5.94 4.23
CA VAL A 37 3.24 -4.87 5.15
C VAL A 37 3.29 -5.40 6.57
N PHE A 38 3.98 -4.68 7.44
CA PHE A 38 4.11 -5.00 8.85
C PHE A 38 3.49 -3.89 9.69
N LYS A 39 2.81 -4.26 10.78
CA LYS A 39 2.57 -3.33 11.88
C LYS A 39 3.85 -3.23 12.70
N ALA A 40 4.26 -2.01 13.03
CA ALA A 40 5.43 -1.74 13.85
C ALA A 40 5.16 -0.62 14.85
N ILE A 41 5.99 -0.54 15.88
CA ILE A 41 5.97 0.53 16.88
C ILE A 41 7.26 1.34 16.75
N HIS A 42 7.13 2.67 16.71
CA HIS A 42 8.23 3.63 16.77
C HIS A 42 7.98 4.64 17.89
N GLY A 43 8.75 4.55 18.98
CA GLY A 43 8.44 5.30 20.18
C GLY A 43 7.09 4.86 20.77
N GLU A 44 6.13 5.77 20.83
CA GLU A 44 4.75 5.51 21.27
C GLU A 44 3.76 5.36 20.11
N GLU A 45 4.22 5.55 18.86
CA GLU A 45 3.35 5.55 17.68
C GLU A 45 3.31 4.17 17.00
N SER A 46 2.10 3.74 16.61
CA SER A 46 1.92 2.61 15.70
C SER A 46 2.04 3.07 14.24
N VAL A 47 2.83 2.34 13.45
CA VAL A 47 3.05 2.61 12.02
C VAL A 47 2.88 1.35 11.19
N ALA A 48 2.54 1.51 9.92
CA ALA A 48 2.59 0.45 8.92
C ALA A 48 3.87 0.57 8.09
N ILE A 49 4.64 -0.52 7.99
CA ILE A 49 5.86 -0.57 7.18
C ILE A 49 5.60 -1.45 5.96
N LYS A 50 5.48 -0.83 4.79
CA LYS A 50 5.41 -1.55 3.51
C LYS A 50 6.83 -1.76 2.97
N LYS A 51 7.32 -3.00 3.04
CA LYS A 51 8.59 -3.44 2.47
C LYS A 51 8.37 -3.96 1.04
N ILE A 52 8.94 -3.29 0.06
CA ILE A 52 8.92 -3.69 -1.36
C ILE A 52 10.27 -4.34 -1.69
N SER A 53 10.28 -5.60 -2.13
CA SER A 53 11.52 -6.30 -2.48
C SER A 53 12.05 -5.90 -3.85
N LYS A 54 13.36 -5.69 -3.96
CA LYS A 54 14.06 -5.46 -5.24
C LYS A 54 14.61 -6.75 -5.86
N GLU A 55 14.58 -7.86 -5.13
CA GLU A 55 15.07 -9.17 -5.57
C GLU A 55 14.09 -9.88 -6.52
N ASP A 56 12.86 -9.38 -6.66
CA ASP A 56 11.90 -9.93 -7.61
C ASP A 56 12.43 -9.79 -9.04
N ALA A 57 12.36 -10.87 -9.83
CA ALA A 57 12.83 -10.89 -11.22
C ALA A 57 12.18 -9.82 -12.12
N LYS A 58 11.03 -9.27 -11.73
CA LYS A 58 10.30 -8.21 -12.43
C LYS A 58 10.64 -6.80 -11.89
N TRP A 59 11.48 -6.67 -10.87
CA TRP A 59 11.82 -5.38 -10.24
C TRP A 59 12.19 -4.31 -11.26
N SER A 60 13.09 -4.60 -12.21
CA SER A 60 13.53 -3.60 -13.20
C SER A 60 12.38 -3.04 -14.06
N LYS A 61 11.30 -3.81 -14.26
CA LYS A 61 10.09 -3.34 -14.96
C LYS A 61 9.18 -2.52 -14.05
N HIS A 62 9.13 -2.83 -12.76
CA HIS A 62 8.25 -2.18 -11.78
C HIS A 62 8.87 -0.94 -11.12
N GLU A 63 10.21 -0.85 -11.08
CA GLU A 63 10.93 0.21 -10.40
C GLU A 63 10.49 1.63 -10.79
N PRO A 64 10.31 1.97 -12.09
CA PRO A 64 9.88 3.32 -12.47
C PRO A 64 8.49 3.67 -11.90
N PHE A 65 7.57 2.71 -11.91
CA PHE A 65 6.22 2.88 -11.38
C PHE A 65 6.23 3.05 -9.87
N VAL A 66 7.01 2.23 -9.15
CA VAL A 66 7.17 2.35 -7.69
C VAL A 66 7.75 3.72 -7.31
N LYS A 67 8.77 4.19 -8.01
CA LYS A 67 9.35 5.53 -7.78
C LYS A 67 8.33 6.64 -8.03
N GLN A 68 7.58 6.55 -9.12
CA GLN A 68 6.54 7.51 -9.45
C GLN A 68 5.42 7.54 -8.38
N GLU A 69 4.94 6.38 -7.95
CA GLU A 69 3.94 6.25 -6.88
C GLU A 69 4.43 6.90 -5.58
N ILE A 70 5.69 6.67 -5.20
CA ILE A 70 6.30 7.28 -4.02
C ILE A 70 6.34 8.81 -4.14
N ASP A 71 6.75 9.35 -5.29
CA ASP A 71 6.88 10.79 -5.48
C ASP A 71 5.53 11.52 -5.54
N ILE A 72 4.49 10.81 -5.98
CA ILE A 72 3.10 11.24 -5.85
C ILE A 72 2.69 11.23 -4.38
N HIS A 73 2.85 10.10 -3.70
CA HIS A 73 2.35 9.90 -2.33
C HIS A 73 2.98 10.88 -1.33
N LYS A 74 4.25 11.26 -1.51
CA LYS A 74 4.91 12.29 -0.70
C LYS A 74 4.19 13.65 -0.67
N LYS A 75 3.38 13.96 -1.69
CA LYS A 75 2.68 15.24 -1.83
C LYS A 75 1.24 15.18 -1.32
N LEU A 76 0.73 13.99 -1.02
CA LEU A 76 -0.64 13.80 -0.57
C LEU A 76 -0.77 14.21 0.89
N ASP A 77 -1.76 15.05 1.17
CA ASP A 77 -2.18 15.42 2.52
C ASP A 77 -3.70 15.59 2.52
N HIS A 78 -4.40 14.50 2.87
CA HIS A 78 -5.86 14.46 2.88
C HIS A 78 -6.34 13.47 3.96
N PRO A 79 -7.38 13.80 4.75
CA PRO A 79 -7.85 12.93 5.84
C PRO A 79 -8.34 11.55 5.41
N ASN A 80 -8.75 11.38 4.14
CA ASN A 80 -9.19 10.10 3.58
C ASN A 80 -8.10 9.40 2.74
N ILE A 81 -6.83 9.75 2.92
CA ILE A 81 -5.68 9.12 2.28
C ILE A 81 -4.62 8.85 3.34
N VAL A 82 -4.17 7.59 3.42
CA VAL A 82 -3.13 7.15 4.36
C VAL A 82 -1.88 8.01 4.20
N LYS A 83 -1.40 8.59 5.30
CA LYS A 83 -0.21 9.45 5.27
C LYS A 83 1.07 8.65 5.06
N LEU A 84 1.95 9.17 4.20
CA LEU A 84 3.33 8.69 4.06
C LEU A 84 4.25 9.51 4.96
N HIS A 85 4.76 8.91 6.03
CA HIS A 85 5.65 9.58 6.99
C HIS A 85 7.09 9.66 6.50
N ASP A 86 7.64 8.56 5.95
CA ASP A 86 9.02 8.51 5.47
C ASP A 86 9.20 7.38 4.43
N VAL A 87 10.27 7.48 3.66
CA VAL A 87 10.70 6.49 2.67
C VAL A 87 12.18 6.18 2.90
N VAL A 88 12.49 4.91 3.11
CA VAL A 88 13.87 4.43 3.27
C VAL A 88 14.23 3.50 2.11
N MET A 89 15.24 3.91 1.35
CA MET A 89 15.76 3.15 0.22
C MET A 89 16.93 2.31 0.72
N GLY A 90 16.74 0.99 0.85
CA GLY A 90 17.82 0.04 1.12
C GLY A 90 18.38 -0.53 -0.19
N ASN A 91 19.42 -1.38 -0.08
CA ASN A 91 20.01 -2.05 -1.23
C ASN A 91 19.03 -3.07 -1.84
N ASP A 92 18.41 -3.89 -0.99
CA ASP A 92 17.58 -5.04 -1.41
C ASP A 92 16.08 -4.76 -1.33
N ALA A 93 15.67 -3.67 -0.68
CA ALA A 93 14.27 -3.31 -0.50
C ALA A 93 14.04 -1.80 -0.38
N ILE A 94 12.80 -1.38 -0.62
CA ILE A 94 12.28 -0.06 -0.28
C ILE A 94 11.31 -0.20 0.89
N TYR A 95 11.39 0.68 1.87
CA TYR A 95 10.50 0.71 3.03
C TYR A 95 9.70 2.02 3.02
N LEU A 96 8.38 1.91 2.97
CA LEU A 96 7.47 3.04 3.18
C LEU A 96 6.95 2.98 4.61
N ILE A 97 7.17 4.06 5.36
CA ILE A 97 6.64 4.24 6.71
C ILE A 97 5.34 5.01 6.58
N LEU A 98 4.23 4.34 6.87
CA LEU A 98 2.88 4.81 6.66
C LEU A 98 2.17 4.95 8.00
N GLU A 99 1.16 5.81 8.03
CA GLU A 99 0.15 5.84 9.08
C GLU A 99 -0.48 4.44 9.24
N PHE A 100 -0.69 4.02 10.50
CA PHE A 100 -1.38 2.78 10.80
C PHE A 100 -2.85 3.04 11.10
N CYS A 101 -3.75 2.43 10.31
CA CYS A 101 -5.19 2.51 10.55
C CYS A 101 -5.61 1.37 11.50
N GLU A 102 -6.01 1.71 12.73
CA GLU A 102 -6.29 0.73 13.79
C GLU A 102 -7.51 -0.15 13.50
N GLU A 103 -8.50 0.39 12.79
CA GLU A 103 -9.77 -0.28 12.48
C GLU A 103 -9.66 -1.31 11.33
N GLY A 104 -8.45 -1.59 10.85
CA GLY A 104 -8.21 -2.57 9.79
C GLY A 104 -8.70 -2.10 8.41
N SER A 105 -8.96 -3.06 7.52
CA SER A 105 -9.42 -2.77 6.17
C SER A 105 -10.94 -2.72 6.07
N LEU A 106 -11.46 -2.04 5.04
CA LEU A 106 -12.90 -2.05 4.74
C LEU A 106 -13.41 -3.48 4.49
N ASP A 107 -12.60 -4.36 3.93
CA ASP A 107 -12.95 -5.77 3.72
C ASP A 107 -13.12 -6.52 5.06
N ASP A 108 -12.25 -6.25 6.04
CA ASP A 108 -12.39 -6.79 7.40
C ASP A 108 -13.67 -6.27 8.06
N TYR A 109 -13.95 -4.97 7.93
CA TYR A 109 -15.18 -4.36 8.43
C TYR A 109 -16.42 -5.03 7.83
N LEU A 110 -16.46 -5.21 6.51
CA LEU A 110 -17.60 -5.81 5.81
C LEU A 110 -17.77 -7.29 6.15
N LYS A 111 -16.69 -8.05 6.35
CA LYS A 111 -16.76 -9.47 6.75
C LYS A 111 -17.30 -9.67 8.17
N ASN A 112 -17.02 -8.73 9.07
CA ASN A 112 -17.45 -8.78 10.46
C ASN A 112 -18.89 -8.26 10.66
N GLN A 113 -19.47 -7.63 9.64
CA GLN A 113 -20.83 -7.09 9.65
C GLN A 113 -21.79 -8.07 8.96
N ALA A 114 -22.79 -8.56 9.68
CA ALA A 114 -23.88 -9.32 9.06
C ALA A 114 -24.74 -8.44 8.12
N TYR A 115 -24.92 -7.16 8.50
CA TYR A 115 -25.63 -6.14 7.75
C TYR A 115 -25.04 -4.76 8.05
N CYS A 116 -24.79 -3.94 7.03
CA CYS A 116 -24.38 -2.55 7.21
C CYS A 116 -25.60 -1.63 7.22
N LYS A 117 -25.65 -0.67 8.15
CA LYS A 117 -26.70 0.36 8.12
C LYS A 117 -26.45 1.28 6.93
N GLU A 118 -27.53 1.77 6.33
CA GLU A 118 -27.44 2.70 5.19
C GLU A 118 -26.63 3.96 5.54
N GLU A 119 -26.73 4.44 6.77
CA GLU A 119 -25.94 5.57 7.28
C GLU A 119 -24.43 5.27 7.25
N ASP A 120 -24.01 4.10 7.73
CA ASP A 120 -22.60 3.70 7.73
C ASP A 120 -22.05 3.62 6.30
N VAL A 121 -22.84 3.02 5.39
CA VAL A 121 -22.50 2.94 3.96
C VAL A 121 -22.36 4.33 3.36
N TYR A 122 -23.28 5.24 3.65
CA TYR A 122 -23.23 6.62 3.18
C TYR A 122 -21.94 7.32 3.64
N TYR A 123 -21.58 7.21 4.92
CA TYR A 123 -20.37 7.84 5.44
C TYR A 123 -19.09 7.26 4.85
N ILE A 124 -18.99 5.93 4.75
CA ILE A 124 -17.83 5.26 4.14
C ILE A 124 -17.71 5.68 2.67
N PHE A 125 -18.81 5.62 1.92
CA PHE A 125 -18.81 5.99 0.51
C PHE A 125 -18.43 7.46 0.30
N LYS A 126 -18.97 8.36 1.12
CA LYS A 126 -18.61 9.80 1.08
C LYS A 126 -17.10 9.99 1.28
N GLN A 127 -16.50 9.34 2.27
CA GLN A 127 -15.06 9.43 2.54
C GLN A 127 -14.21 8.90 1.38
N ILE A 128 -14.61 7.78 0.78
CA ILE A 128 -13.94 7.22 -0.40
C ILE A 128 -14.00 8.21 -1.56
N VAL A 129 -15.18 8.76 -1.85
CA VAL A 129 -15.37 9.72 -2.94
C VAL A 129 -14.55 10.99 -2.72
N ASP A 130 -14.51 11.50 -1.49
CA ASP A 130 -13.73 12.69 -1.14
C ASP A 130 -12.22 12.48 -1.36
N GLY A 131 -11.68 11.35 -0.89
CA GLY A 131 -10.29 10.98 -1.15
C GLY A 131 -9.96 10.78 -2.64
N VAL A 132 -10.86 10.13 -3.40
CA VAL A 132 -10.69 9.97 -4.86
C VAL A 132 -10.78 11.30 -5.59
N GLN A 133 -11.69 12.18 -5.18
CA GLN A 133 -11.81 13.52 -5.74
C GLN A 133 -10.52 14.32 -5.50
N TYR A 134 -9.93 14.24 -4.31
CA TYR A 134 -8.64 14.85 -4.02
C TYR A 134 -7.55 14.34 -4.98
N LEU A 135 -7.42 13.02 -5.12
CA LEU A 135 -6.44 12.38 -6.03
C LEU A 135 -6.62 12.75 -7.51
N HIS A 136 -7.85 13.06 -7.93
CA HIS A 136 -8.14 13.52 -9.29
C HIS A 136 -7.91 15.03 -9.48
N SER A 137 -8.16 15.84 -8.44
CA SER A 137 -8.05 17.30 -8.48
C SER A 137 -6.60 17.77 -8.46
N ASP A 138 -5.78 17.13 -7.62
CA ASP A 138 -4.34 17.24 -7.72
C ASP A 138 -3.92 16.41 -8.94
N SER A 139 -3.11 16.96 -9.82
CA SER A 139 -2.85 16.52 -11.22
C SER A 139 -2.19 15.12 -11.41
N ILE A 140 -2.41 14.20 -10.49
CA ILE A 140 -1.83 12.87 -10.36
C ILE A 140 -2.36 11.90 -11.43
N ALA A 141 -3.66 11.98 -11.76
CA ALA A 141 -4.28 11.09 -12.76
C ALA A 141 -3.82 11.35 -14.21
N LYS A 142 -3.28 12.53 -14.55
CA LYS A 142 -2.87 12.86 -15.93
C LYS A 142 -1.54 12.22 -16.34
N ASN A 143 -0.66 11.89 -15.37
CA ASN A 143 0.63 11.24 -15.64
C ASN A 143 0.52 9.71 -15.68
N HIS A 144 -0.64 9.16 -15.32
CA HIS A 144 -1.02 7.80 -15.65
C HIS A 144 -1.73 7.83 -17.01
N ARG A 145 -1.00 8.16 -18.09
CA ARG A 145 -1.39 7.66 -19.42
C ARG A 145 -1.25 6.15 -19.36
N VAL A 146 -2.23 5.49 -18.76
CA VAL A 146 -2.65 4.19 -19.22
C VAL A 146 -2.88 4.41 -20.70
N GLY A 147 -2.10 3.74 -21.54
CA GLY A 147 -2.47 3.59 -22.93
C GLY A 147 -3.82 2.88 -22.95
N TYR A 148 -4.91 3.63 -22.81
CA TYR A 148 -6.09 3.32 -23.57
C TYR A 148 -5.58 3.36 -25.00
N ARG A 149 -5.40 2.17 -25.58
CA ARG A 149 -5.49 2.04 -27.02
C ARG A 149 -6.77 2.77 -27.37
N GLU A 150 -6.65 3.88 -28.10
CA GLU A 150 -7.79 4.36 -28.87
C GLU A 150 -8.33 3.11 -29.56
N CYS A 151 -9.57 2.74 -29.27
CA CYS A 151 -10.28 1.83 -30.14
C CYS A 151 -10.26 2.55 -31.49
N ASP A 152 -9.41 2.09 -32.40
CA ASP A 152 -9.51 2.45 -33.79
C ASP A 152 -10.95 2.13 -34.21
N ASP A 153 -11.68 3.15 -34.64
CA ASP A 153 -13.09 3.10 -35.05
C ASP A 153 -13.30 2.29 -36.34
N THR A 154 -12.40 1.35 -36.69
CA THR A 154 -12.46 0.54 -37.90
C THR A 154 -13.53 -0.56 -37.89
N CYS A 155 -14.47 -0.55 -36.94
CA CYS A 155 -15.60 -1.48 -36.90
C CYS A 155 -16.93 -0.84 -37.34
N LYS A 156 -16.90 0.07 -38.33
CA LYS A 156 -18.12 0.67 -38.92
C LYS A 156 -18.42 0.34 -40.37
N GLU A 157 -17.64 -0.50 -41.04
CA GLU A 157 -17.99 -0.93 -42.40
C GLU A 157 -17.64 -2.39 -42.61
N HIS A 158 -18.57 -3.28 -42.30
CA HIS A 158 -18.97 -4.38 -43.18
C HIS A 158 -20.47 -4.63 -42.91
N HIS A 159 -21.27 -4.09 -43.83
CA HIS A 159 -22.71 -4.19 -43.91
C HIS A 159 -23.18 -5.62 -44.19
N CYS A 160 -24.45 -5.86 -43.84
CA CYS A 160 -25.37 -6.80 -44.47
C CYS A 160 -25.33 -8.26 -44.00
#